data_AF-A0A6I3KWU9-F1
#
_entry.id   AF-A0A6I3KWU9-F1
#
_cell.length_a   1.000
_cell.length_b   1.000
_cell.length_c   1.000
_cell.angle_alpha   90.00
_cell.angle_beta   90.00
_cell.angle_gamma   90.00
#
_symmetry.space_group_name_H-M   'P 1'
#
loop_
_entity.id
_entity.type
_entity.pdbx_description
1 polymer ?
#
loop_
_entity_poly.entity_id
_entity_poly.type
_entity_poly.pdbx_seq_one_letter_code
_entity_poly.pdbx_strand_id
1 'polypeptide(L)'
;MRTLSTLLAASATAVALSAAAPAALAAPDTGSSSGSSSPGCGPRSTADLHFLRGSHEDEHTCSVQDAAIGLAKSQCQWLDAYGNSAHNQIVLAEKARGTLKYPYTFLDAAISAYCPQYKL
;
A
#
# COMPACT_ATOMS: atom_id res chain seq x y z
N MET A 1 10.18 46.38 -10.57
CA MET A 1 9.36 46.39 -11.79
C MET A 1 8.61 45.07 -11.84
N ARG A 2 7.28 45.11 -11.94
CA ARG A 2 6.40 43.93 -11.99
C ARG A 2 6.12 43.61 -13.45
N THR A 3 6.41 42.40 -13.91
CA THR A 3 5.98 41.89 -15.20
C THR A 3 5.00 40.74 -14.99
N LEU A 4 3.74 41.04 -15.25
CA LEU A 4 2.68 40.08 -15.55
C LEU A 4 2.97 39.42 -16.91
N SER A 5 2.67 38.14 -17.04
CA SER A 5 1.60 37.66 -17.93
C SER A 5 1.76 36.18 -18.30
N THR A 6 0.66 35.50 -18.06
CA THR A 6 0.23 34.14 -18.42
C THR A 6 0.52 33.72 -19.86
N LEU A 7 0.89 32.44 -20.06
CA LEU A 7 0.69 31.73 -21.32
C LEU A 7 0.04 30.36 -21.04
N LEU A 8 -1.24 30.26 -21.44
CA LEU A 8 -1.95 29.01 -21.65
C LEU A 8 -1.34 28.29 -22.87
N ALA A 9 -1.09 26.99 -22.74
CA ALA A 9 -1.10 26.08 -23.88
C ALA A 9 -1.63 24.71 -23.42
N ALA A 10 -2.93 24.53 -23.57
CA ALA A 10 -3.57 23.22 -23.48
C ALA A 10 -3.35 22.49 -24.81
N SER A 11 -2.47 21.49 -24.82
CA SER A 11 -2.35 20.57 -25.96
C SER A 11 -3.00 19.24 -25.57
N ALA A 12 -4.26 19.08 -25.99
CA ALA A 12 -4.96 17.80 -25.97
C ALA A 12 -4.45 16.94 -27.14
N THR A 13 -3.69 15.90 -26.85
CA THR A 13 -3.36 14.84 -27.82
C THR A 13 -4.17 13.60 -27.47
N ALA A 14 -5.29 13.43 -28.17
CA ALA A 14 -6.01 12.16 -28.22
C ALA A 14 -5.20 11.18 -29.09
N VAL A 15 -4.70 10.10 -28.49
CA VAL A 15 -4.12 8.98 -29.24
C VAL A 15 -5.16 7.87 -29.31
N ALA A 16 -5.69 7.67 -30.51
CA ALA A 16 -6.63 6.60 -30.82
C ALA A 16 -5.90 5.27 -31.06
N LEU A 17 -6.40 4.24 -30.39
CA LEU A 17 -6.58 2.85 -30.82
C LEU A 17 -5.46 2.14 -31.59
N SER A 18 -4.89 1.12 -30.96
CA SER A 18 -4.41 -0.08 -31.67
C SER A 18 -4.74 -1.30 -30.81
N ALA A 19 -5.85 -1.95 -31.16
CA ALA A 19 -6.19 -3.28 -30.67
C ALA A 19 -5.31 -4.30 -31.43
N ALA A 20 -4.42 -4.98 -30.70
CA ALA A 20 -3.71 -6.16 -31.19
C ALA A 20 -3.95 -7.29 -30.18
N ALA A 21 -4.74 -8.27 -30.59
CA ALA A 21 -4.97 -9.50 -29.85
C ALA A 21 -3.83 -10.50 -30.15
N PRO A 22 -3.20 -11.12 -29.14
CA PRO A 22 -2.47 -12.36 -29.33
C PRO A 22 -3.41 -13.55 -29.13
N ALA A 23 -3.66 -14.30 -30.21
CA ALA A 23 -4.15 -15.67 -30.12
C ALA A 23 -2.95 -16.60 -29.89
N ALA A 24 -2.88 -17.22 -28.71
CA ALA A 24 -2.07 -18.41 -28.48
C ALA A 24 -2.67 -19.22 -27.31
N LEU A 25 -3.43 -20.25 -27.68
CA LEU A 25 -3.81 -21.36 -26.80
C LEU A 25 -2.56 -22.22 -26.58
N ALA A 26 -2.03 -22.19 -25.36
CA ALA A 26 -1.16 -23.24 -24.85
C ALA A 26 -1.83 -23.80 -23.60
N ALA A 27 -2.33 -25.03 -23.69
CA ALA A 27 -2.81 -25.78 -22.55
C ALA A 27 -1.59 -26.15 -21.68
N PRO A 28 -1.55 -25.80 -20.37
CA PRO A 28 -0.50 -26.29 -19.50
C PRO A 28 -0.77 -27.73 -19.09
N ASP A 29 0.32 -28.49 -19.02
CA ASP A 29 0.38 -29.91 -18.72
C ASP A 29 -0.40 -30.30 -17.46
N THR A 30 -1.15 -31.40 -17.54
CA THR A 30 -1.71 -32.10 -16.38
C THR A 30 -0.59 -32.79 -15.60
N GLY A 31 0.20 -32.00 -14.88
CA GLY A 31 1.21 -32.47 -13.95
C GLY A 31 0.73 -32.29 -12.51
N SER A 32 0.14 -33.34 -11.93
CA SER A 32 -0.08 -33.41 -10.48
C SER A 32 1.27 -33.51 -9.77
N SER A 33 1.83 -32.37 -9.38
CA SER A 33 2.80 -32.31 -8.28
C SER A 33 2.04 -32.01 -7.00
N SER A 34 1.83 -33.04 -6.20
CA SER A 34 1.44 -32.92 -4.80
C SER A 34 2.53 -32.16 -4.04
N GLY A 35 2.30 -30.87 -3.85
CA GLY A 35 3.14 -29.97 -3.07
C GLY A 35 2.41 -28.66 -2.90
N SER A 36 1.38 -28.66 -2.05
CA SER A 36 0.57 -27.48 -1.75
C SER A 36 1.43 -26.44 -1.01
N SER A 37 2.21 -25.68 -1.76
CA SER A 37 2.63 -24.35 -1.35
C SER A 37 1.59 -23.42 -1.94
N SER A 38 0.68 -22.90 -1.11
CA SER A 38 -0.14 -21.74 -1.46
C SER A 38 0.74 -20.76 -2.22
N PRO A 39 0.32 -20.15 -3.35
CA PRO A 39 1.11 -19.12 -4.01
C PRO A 39 1.24 -17.98 -3.01
N GLY A 40 2.31 -18.03 -2.22
CA GLY A 40 2.58 -17.09 -1.15
C GLY A 40 2.58 -15.70 -1.79
N CYS A 41 2.11 -14.72 -1.03
CA CYS A 41 2.29 -13.33 -1.44
C CYS A 41 3.75 -13.14 -1.86
N GLY A 42 3.97 -12.32 -2.91
CA GLY A 42 5.31 -12.05 -3.42
C GLY A 42 6.30 -11.68 -2.31
N PRO A 43 7.61 -11.66 -2.59
CA PRO A 43 8.64 -11.53 -1.56
C PRO A 43 8.33 -10.43 -0.56
N ARG A 44 8.28 -10.79 0.74
CA ARG A 44 7.98 -9.88 1.85
C ARG A 44 9.27 -9.54 2.60
N SER A 45 9.44 -8.27 2.96
CA SER A 45 10.52 -7.90 3.88
C SER A 45 10.19 -8.34 5.31
N THR A 46 11.20 -8.42 6.18
CA THR A 46 10.99 -8.68 7.61
C THR A 46 10.08 -7.63 8.26
N ALA A 47 10.19 -6.37 7.86
CA ALA A 47 9.31 -5.30 8.34
C ALA A 47 7.86 -5.52 7.89
N ASP A 48 7.64 -5.94 6.64
CA ASP A 48 6.29 -6.23 6.15
C ASP A 48 5.67 -7.40 6.92
N LEU A 49 6.42 -8.47 7.15
CA LEU A 49 5.95 -9.63 7.94
C LEU A 49 5.64 -9.25 9.40
N HIS A 50 6.49 -8.42 10.01
CA HIS A 50 6.27 -7.94 11.38
C HIS A 50 5.02 -7.05 11.46
N PHE A 51 4.84 -6.15 10.51
CA PHE A 51 3.66 -5.31 10.40
C PHE A 51 2.39 -6.17 10.24
N LEU A 52 2.35 -7.06 9.24
CA LEU A 52 1.17 -7.86 8.93
C LEU A 52 0.72 -8.70 10.13
N ARG A 53 1.67 -9.31 10.85
CA ARG A 53 1.36 -10.05 12.07
C ARG A 53 0.90 -9.15 13.21
N GLY A 54 1.53 -8.00 13.40
CA GLY A 54 1.15 -7.05 14.46
C GLY A 54 -0.22 -6.39 14.22
N SER A 55 -0.59 -6.18 12.96
CA SER A 55 -1.86 -5.56 12.56
C SER A 55 -2.99 -6.55 12.34
N HIS A 56 -2.74 -7.87 12.41
CA HIS A 56 -3.69 -8.95 12.07
C HIS A 56 -4.11 -8.95 10.59
N GLU A 57 -3.22 -8.54 9.71
CA GLU A 57 -3.44 -8.51 8.25
C GLU A 57 -2.83 -9.75 7.56
N ASP A 58 -2.09 -10.60 8.27
CA ASP A 58 -1.33 -11.72 7.72
C ASP A 58 -2.19 -12.88 7.17
N GLU A 59 -3.43 -13.01 7.64
CA GLU A 59 -4.40 -13.99 7.13
C GLU A 59 -5.21 -13.49 5.93
N HIS A 60 -5.10 -12.20 5.58
CA HIS A 60 -5.84 -11.62 4.48
C HIS A 60 -5.22 -11.97 3.11
N THR A 61 -5.98 -11.75 2.04
CA THR A 61 -5.49 -11.94 0.66
C THR A 61 -4.27 -11.05 0.39
N CYS A 62 -3.38 -11.48 -0.50
CA CYS A 62 -2.17 -10.71 -0.82
C CYS A 62 -2.46 -9.28 -1.28
N SER A 63 -3.55 -9.06 -2.01
CA SER A 63 -4.00 -7.72 -2.40
C SER A 63 -4.34 -6.82 -1.21
N VAL A 64 -4.98 -7.36 -0.17
CA VAL A 64 -5.31 -6.63 1.06
C VAL A 64 -4.05 -6.38 1.86
N GLN A 65 -3.16 -7.37 1.96
CA GLN A 65 -1.86 -7.19 2.60
C GLN A 65 -1.03 -6.08 1.94
N ASP A 66 -0.99 -6.04 0.60
CA ASP A 66 -0.27 -5.00 -0.16
C ASP A 66 -0.86 -3.61 0.10
N ALA A 67 -2.18 -3.50 0.12
CA ALA A 67 -2.88 -2.26 0.45
C ALA A 67 -2.60 -1.82 1.90
N ALA A 68 -2.62 -2.75 2.85
CA ALA A 68 -2.31 -2.50 4.26
C ALA A 68 -0.86 -2.02 4.43
N ILE A 69 0.10 -2.67 3.78
CA ILE A 69 1.52 -2.26 3.78
C ILE A 69 1.68 -0.85 3.20
N GLY A 70 1.00 -0.56 2.08
CA GLY A 70 1.02 0.76 1.45
C GLY A 70 0.47 1.85 2.38
N LEU A 71 -0.67 1.58 3.03
CA LEU A 71 -1.28 2.49 4.00
C LEU A 71 -0.41 2.69 5.26
N ALA A 72 0.24 1.65 5.74
CA ALA A 72 1.15 1.75 6.89
C ALA A 72 2.36 2.65 6.58
N LYS A 73 2.99 2.45 5.41
CA LYS A 73 4.12 3.27 4.95
C LYS A 73 3.70 4.73 4.74
N SER A 74 2.52 4.99 4.17
CA SER A 74 2.02 6.36 3.96
C SER A 74 1.69 7.07 5.27
N GLN A 75 1.21 6.37 6.29
CA GLN A 75 1.00 6.95 7.62
C GLN A 75 2.32 7.36 8.28
N CYS A 76 3.37 6.55 8.18
CA CYS A 76 4.70 6.95 8.63
C CYS A 76 5.23 8.17 7.87
N GLN A 77 5.06 8.23 6.54
CA GLN A 77 5.44 9.40 5.75
C GLN A 77 4.65 10.66 6.16
N TRP A 78 3.38 10.51 6.52
CA TRP A 78 2.58 11.62 7.02
C TRP A 78 3.07 12.11 8.38
N LEU A 79 3.42 11.20 9.30
CA LEU A 79 4.01 11.57 10.60
C LEU A 79 5.37 12.26 10.46
N ASP A 80 6.17 11.87 9.46
CA ASP A 80 7.43 12.57 9.13
C ASP A 80 7.16 14.02 8.68
N ALA A 81 6.21 14.21 7.77
CA ALA A 81 5.89 15.51 7.19
C ALA A 81 5.18 16.47 8.17
N TYR A 82 4.31 15.96 9.04
CA TYR A 82 3.44 16.76 9.91
C TYR A 82 3.79 16.67 11.40
N GLY A 83 4.85 15.94 11.73
CA GLY A 83 5.38 15.77 13.08
C GLY A 83 4.76 14.59 13.83
N ASN A 84 5.61 13.89 14.58
CA ASN A 84 5.19 12.80 15.45
C ASN A 84 4.68 13.33 16.80
N SER A 85 3.37 13.24 17.04
CA SER A 85 2.76 13.54 18.34
C SER A 85 1.60 12.60 18.61
N ALA A 86 1.24 12.42 19.89
CA ALA A 86 0.10 11.60 20.29
C ALA A 86 -1.20 12.05 19.60
N HIS A 87 -1.41 13.37 19.50
CA HIS A 87 -2.56 13.93 18.79
C HIS A 87 -2.58 13.51 17.33
N ASN A 88 -1.45 13.63 16.63
CA ASN A 88 -1.34 13.27 15.22
C ASN A 88 -1.53 11.77 14.97
N GLN A 89 -1.02 10.91 15.85
CA GLN A 89 -1.27 9.47 15.78
C GLN A 89 -2.75 9.15 16.01
N ILE A 90 -3.40 9.77 16.99
CA ILE A 90 -4.86 9.63 17.20
C ILE A 90 -5.63 10.09 15.94
N VAL A 91 -5.26 11.22 15.33
CA VAL A 91 -5.92 11.71 14.12
C VAL A 91 -5.82 10.70 12.96
N LEU A 92 -4.67 10.06 12.77
CA LEU A 92 -4.51 9.02 11.75
C LEU A 92 -5.39 7.81 12.04
N ALA A 93 -5.36 7.30 13.27
CA ALA A 93 -6.18 6.16 13.68
C ALA A 93 -7.69 6.47 13.52
N GLU A 94 -8.14 7.64 13.98
CA GLU A 94 -9.54 8.08 13.88
C GLU A 94 -10.00 8.21 12.43
N LYS A 95 -9.17 8.77 11.54
CA LYS A 95 -9.46 8.85 10.10
C LYS A 95 -9.60 7.47 9.46
N ALA A 96 -8.86 6.47 9.94
CA ALA A 96 -8.88 5.13 9.40
C ALA A 96 -10.03 4.26 9.95
N ARG A 97 -10.80 4.72 10.94
CA ARG A 97 -11.90 3.96 11.57
C ARG A 97 -13.00 3.49 10.62
N GLY A 98 -13.21 4.20 9.52
CA GLY A 98 -14.20 3.80 8.50
C GLY A 98 -13.73 2.64 7.62
N THR A 99 -12.45 2.30 7.65
CA THR A 99 -11.83 1.31 6.75
C THR A 99 -11.20 0.15 7.53
N LEU A 100 -10.58 0.43 8.66
CA LEU A 100 -9.86 -0.54 9.46
C LEU A 100 -10.69 -0.99 10.66
N LYS A 101 -10.68 -2.30 10.92
CA LYS A 101 -11.34 -2.90 12.10
C LYS A 101 -10.66 -2.47 13.40
N TYR A 102 -9.32 -2.39 13.39
CA TYR A 102 -8.50 -2.06 14.56
C TYR A 102 -7.49 -0.95 14.22
N PRO A 103 -7.94 0.30 14.02
CA PRO A 103 -7.09 1.36 13.48
C PRO A 103 -5.92 1.74 14.41
N TYR A 104 -6.13 1.68 15.73
CA TYR A 104 -5.06 1.94 16.71
C TYR A 104 -4.00 0.83 16.70
N THR A 105 -4.43 -0.45 16.68
CA THR A 105 -3.52 -1.60 16.56
C THR A 105 -2.75 -1.56 15.24
N PHE A 106 -3.42 -1.21 14.15
CA PHE A 106 -2.81 -1.06 12.85
C PHE A 106 -1.73 0.02 12.86
N LEU A 107 -2.03 1.20 13.41
CA LEU A 107 -1.09 2.31 13.47
C LEU A 107 0.12 1.99 14.37
N ASP A 108 -0.10 1.35 15.52
CA ASP A 108 0.98 0.91 16.40
C ASP A 108 1.92 -0.10 15.71
N ALA A 109 1.34 -1.08 15.00
CA ALA A 109 2.11 -2.03 14.21
C ALA A 109 2.88 -1.34 13.07
N ALA A 110 2.27 -0.37 12.40
CA ALA A 110 2.91 0.42 11.34
C ALA A 110 4.11 1.21 11.87
N ILE A 111 3.94 1.91 13.00
CA ILE A 111 5.01 2.66 13.66
C ILE A 111 6.13 1.72 14.08
N SER A 112 5.78 0.60 14.72
CA SER A 112 6.76 -0.39 15.16
C SER A 112 7.57 -1.00 14.03
N ALA A 113 6.99 -1.19 12.84
CA ALA A 113 7.66 -1.83 11.71
C ALA A 113 8.41 -0.85 10.80
N TYR A 114 7.83 0.31 10.50
CA TYR A 114 8.33 1.19 9.43
C TYR A 114 8.89 2.53 9.91
N CYS A 115 8.48 3.02 11.09
CA CYS A 115 8.99 4.27 11.65
C CYS A 115 9.18 4.16 13.17
N PRO A 116 10.03 3.24 13.66
CA PRO A 116 10.15 2.94 15.09
C PRO A 116 10.63 4.13 15.93
N GLN A 117 11.29 5.12 15.32
CA GLN A 117 11.64 6.38 15.95
C GLN A 117 10.43 7.24 16.36
N TYR A 118 9.22 6.91 15.88
CA TYR A 118 7.98 7.60 16.21
C TYR A 118 7.17 6.93 17.33
N LYS A 119 7.70 5.88 17.98
CA LYS A 119 7.09 5.34 19.20
C LYS A 119 7.02 6.43 20.27
N LEU A 120 5.86 6.51 20.94
CA LEU A 120 5.56 7.48 22.00
C LEU A 120 5.61 6.82 23.38
#